data_AF-A0A1C5D6Y5-F1
#
_entry.id   AF-A0A1C5D6Y5-F1
#
_cell.length_a   1.000
_cell.length_b   1.000
_cell.length_c   1.000
_cell.angle_alpha   90.00
_cell.angle_beta   90.00
_cell.angle_gamma   90.00
#
_symmetry.space_group_name_H-M   'P 1'
#
loop_
_entity.id
_entity.type
_entity.pdbx_description
1 polymer ?
#
loop_
_entity_poly.entity_id
_entity_poly.type
_entity_poly.pdbx_seq_one_letter_code
_entity_poly.pdbx_strand_id
1 'polypeptide(L)'
;MSGYMSYGYAVTRADAALEEALSRVRGVAGAPVRLVGAQGLAVVVSSVPESDFGETALKARLEDLDWLESVARAHHSVVEAVFARTTVLPLRLATLHLDDNRVRDMLDRRADEFALLLDQLAGHVEWGVKVYALPPAPGPPAPAAVSAATGASPGRDY
;
A
#
# COMPACT_ATOMS: atom_id res chain seq x y z
N MET A 1 25.65 0.54 -18.93
CA MET A 1 24.38 0.59 -18.17
C MET A 1 24.74 0.43 -16.71
N SER A 2 24.30 1.32 -15.83
CA SER A 2 24.51 1.10 -14.39
C SER A 2 23.65 -0.11 -14.00
N GLY A 3 24.22 -1.08 -13.29
CA GLY A 3 23.50 -2.25 -12.77
C GLY A 3 22.54 -1.90 -11.61
N TYR A 4 21.89 -0.75 -11.68
CA TYR A 4 20.99 -0.19 -10.68
C TYR A 4 19.75 0.39 -11.36
N MET A 5 18.62 0.24 -10.67
CA MET A 5 17.31 0.78 -11.04
C MET A 5 16.85 1.78 -9.99
N SER A 6 15.90 2.64 -10.35
CA SER A 6 15.27 3.57 -9.41
C SER A 6 13.96 3.00 -8.90
N TYR A 7 13.93 2.65 -7.61
CA TYR A 7 12.72 2.22 -6.91
C TYR A 7 11.97 3.45 -6.40
N GLY A 8 10.73 3.65 -6.84
CA GLY A 8 9.87 4.76 -6.43
C GLY A 8 8.94 4.39 -5.27
N TYR A 9 8.93 5.24 -4.24
CA TYR A 9 8.07 5.08 -3.07
C TYR A 9 6.82 5.96 -3.16
N ALA A 10 6.98 7.22 -3.58
CA ALA A 10 5.96 8.23 -3.43
C ALA A 10 6.21 9.45 -4.32
N VAL A 11 5.14 10.14 -4.72
CA VAL A 11 5.20 11.47 -5.35
C VAL A 11 4.85 12.55 -4.32
N THR A 12 5.56 13.66 -4.35
CA THR A 12 5.41 14.82 -3.44
C THR A 12 5.63 16.12 -4.20
N ARG A 13 5.39 17.26 -3.54
CA ARG A 13 5.94 18.56 -3.98
C ARG A 13 7.45 18.55 -3.76
N ALA A 14 8.21 19.16 -4.69
CA ALA A 14 9.65 19.31 -4.52
C ALA A 14 9.94 20.27 -3.34
N ASP A 15 10.68 19.77 -2.35
CA ASP A 15 11.03 20.53 -1.13
C ASP A 15 12.42 20.12 -0.64
N ALA A 16 13.31 21.10 -0.50
CA ALA A 16 14.67 20.90 -0.01
C ALA A 16 14.72 20.44 1.46
N ALA A 17 13.76 20.88 2.29
CA ALA A 17 13.68 20.45 3.69
C ALA A 17 13.30 18.97 3.79
N LEU A 18 12.50 18.46 2.86
CA LEU A 18 12.20 17.04 2.74
C LEU A 18 13.45 16.24 2.33
N GLU A 19 14.25 16.75 1.39
CA GLU A 19 15.48 16.08 0.97
C GLU A 19 16.48 15.91 2.13
N GLU A 20 16.72 16.98 2.90
CA GLU A 20 17.59 16.94 4.08
C GLU A 20 17.09 15.93 5.11
N ALA A 21 15.79 15.95 5.37
CA ALA A 21 15.13 15.04 6.30
C ALA A 21 15.27 13.57 5.92
N LEU A 22 15.25 13.25 4.62
CA LEU A 22 15.32 11.87 4.12
C LEU A 22 16.77 11.35 4.02
N SER A 23 17.79 12.19 4.19
CA SER A 23 19.22 11.81 4.11
C SER A 23 19.62 10.64 5.03
N ARG A 24 18.93 10.51 6.17
CA ARG A 24 19.17 9.43 7.17
C ARG A 24 18.22 8.25 7.01
N VAL A 25 17.18 8.37 6.17
CA VAL A 25 16.24 7.29 5.91
C VAL A 25 16.90 6.25 5.00
N ARG A 26 16.58 4.98 5.26
CA ARG A 26 16.99 3.85 4.43
C ARG A 26 15.74 3.18 3.89
N GLY A 27 15.75 2.95 2.59
CA GLY A 27 14.67 2.30 1.88
C GLY A 27 14.93 0.81 1.66
N VAL A 28 14.30 0.31 0.60
CA VAL A 28 14.46 -1.07 0.13
C VAL A 28 15.94 -1.40 -0.10
N ALA A 29 16.34 -2.62 0.26
CA ALA A 29 17.72 -3.10 0.25
C ALA A 29 18.70 -2.25 1.08
N GLY A 30 18.20 -1.47 2.06
CA GLY A 30 19.03 -0.58 2.88
C GLY A 30 19.63 0.59 2.09
N ALA A 31 19.11 0.88 0.89
CA ALA A 31 19.63 1.94 0.05
C ALA A 31 19.25 3.32 0.63
N PRO A 32 20.10 4.36 0.45
CA PRO A 32 19.75 5.72 0.83
C PRO A 32 18.53 6.19 0.02
N VAL A 33 17.69 7.00 0.67
CA VAL A 33 16.53 7.65 0.03
C VAL A 33 16.94 9.03 -0.46
N ARG A 34 16.45 9.42 -1.65
CA ARG A 34 16.71 10.71 -2.28
C ARG A 34 15.51 11.17 -3.09
N LEU A 35 15.50 12.43 -3.51
CA LEU A 35 14.47 12.98 -4.39
C LEU A 35 14.94 13.02 -5.85
N VAL A 36 14.01 12.77 -6.76
CA VAL A 36 14.17 13.07 -8.19
C VAL A 36 13.08 14.06 -8.57
N GLY A 37 13.48 15.32 -8.82
CA GLY A 37 12.56 16.40 -9.11
C GLY A 37 12.35 16.69 -10.59
N ALA A 38 11.13 17.10 -10.95
CA ALA A 38 10.74 17.72 -12.23
C ALA A 38 9.41 18.48 -12.04
N GLN A 39 9.21 19.59 -12.74
CA GLN A 39 7.96 20.41 -12.71
C GLN A 39 7.49 20.82 -11.30
N GLY A 40 8.41 21.10 -10.36
CA GLY A 40 8.04 21.43 -8.97
C GLY A 40 7.47 20.25 -8.15
N LEU A 41 7.52 19.05 -8.72
CA LEU A 41 7.22 17.78 -8.07
C LEU A 41 8.50 16.98 -7.84
N ALA A 42 8.43 15.99 -6.97
CA ALA A 42 9.51 15.05 -6.74
C ALA A 42 8.98 13.63 -6.52
N VAL A 43 9.70 12.64 -7.04
CA VAL A 43 9.56 11.25 -6.60
C VAL A 43 10.60 10.94 -5.55
N VAL A 44 10.16 10.35 -4.44
CA VAL A 44 11.02 9.77 -3.42
C VAL A 44 11.50 8.42 -3.94
N VAL A 45 12.81 8.23 -4.08
CA VAL A 45 13.39 7.03 -4.67
C VAL A 45 14.61 6.51 -3.91
N SER A 46 14.97 5.25 -4.21
CA SER A 46 16.28 4.67 -3.90
C SER A 46 16.86 3.97 -5.12
N SER A 47 18.18 3.88 -5.18
CA SER A 47 18.87 3.05 -6.18
C SER A 47 18.99 1.61 -5.68
N VAL A 48 18.44 0.65 -6.42
CA VAL A 48 18.42 -0.78 -6.07
C VAL A 48 19.13 -1.61 -7.16
N PRO A 49 19.82 -2.70 -6.81
CA PRO A 49 20.58 -3.46 -7.78
C PRO A 49 19.67 -4.16 -8.80
N GLU A 50 20.01 -4.03 -10.08
CA GLU A 50 19.25 -4.67 -11.17
C GLU A 50 19.28 -6.20 -11.07
N SER A 51 20.31 -6.78 -10.46
CA SER A 51 20.42 -8.22 -10.24
C SER A 51 19.28 -8.80 -9.40
N ASP A 52 18.69 -8.01 -8.50
CA ASP A 52 17.58 -8.44 -7.64
C ASP A 52 16.23 -7.84 -8.07
N PHE A 53 16.24 -6.67 -8.71
CA PHE A 53 15.02 -5.90 -9.04
C PHE A 53 14.71 -5.84 -10.54
N GLY A 54 15.59 -6.36 -11.40
CA GLY A 54 15.28 -6.55 -12.82
C GLY A 54 14.11 -7.51 -13.01
N GLU A 55 13.40 -7.39 -14.14
CA GLU A 55 12.09 -8.04 -14.34
C GLU A 55 12.07 -9.54 -13.99
N THR A 56 13.05 -10.30 -14.49
CA THR A 56 13.14 -11.75 -14.25
C THR A 56 13.42 -12.07 -12.79
N ALA A 57 14.39 -11.38 -12.18
CA ALA A 57 14.77 -11.58 -10.79
C ALA A 57 13.63 -11.20 -9.84
N LEU A 58 12.98 -10.06 -10.10
CA LEU A 58 11.85 -9.58 -9.32
C LEU A 58 10.71 -10.59 -9.33
N LYS A 59 10.35 -11.15 -10.49
CA LYS A 59 9.29 -12.19 -10.57
C LYS A 59 9.59 -13.38 -9.68
N ALA A 60 10.81 -13.89 -9.69
CA ALA A 60 11.21 -15.00 -8.82
C ALA A 60 11.21 -14.61 -7.34
N ARG A 61 11.69 -13.40 -7.01
CA ARG A 61 11.73 -12.90 -5.62
C ARG A 61 10.35 -12.59 -5.04
N LEU A 62 9.35 -12.29 -5.86
CA LEU A 62 7.98 -12.08 -5.39
C LEU A 62 7.32 -13.37 -4.85
N GLU A 63 7.86 -14.54 -5.17
CA GLU A 63 7.44 -15.82 -4.59
C GLU A 63 8.06 -16.08 -3.20
N ASP A 64 9.12 -15.35 -2.85
CA ASP A 64 9.76 -15.37 -1.54
C ASP A 64 9.03 -14.39 -0.60
N LEU A 65 8.20 -14.94 0.29
CA LEU A 65 7.36 -14.16 1.19
C LEU A 65 8.17 -13.33 2.20
N ASP A 66 9.31 -13.85 2.68
CA ASP A 66 10.15 -13.14 3.65
C ASP A 66 10.84 -11.95 2.98
N TRP A 67 11.31 -12.13 1.75
CA TRP A 67 11.84 -11.05 0.93
C TRP A 67 10.77 -10.00 0.62
N LEU A 68 9.58 -10.44 0.19
CA LEU A 68 8.47 -9.55 -0.12
C LEU A 68 8.02 -8.75 1.11
N GLU A 69 7.93 -9.39 2.28
CA GLU A 69 7.61 -8.71 3.53
C GLU A 69 8.65 -7.65 3.87
N SER A 70 9.95 -7.98 3.75
CA SER A 70 11.05 -7.03 3.98
C SER A 70 10.94 -5.81 3.05
N VAL A 71 10.68 -6.04 1.76
CA VAL A 71 10.48 -4.97 0.77
C VAL A 71 9.25 -4.14 1.09
N ALA A 72 8.14 -4.77 1.47
CA ALA A 72 6.90 -4.07 1.83
C ALA A 72 7.06 -3.21 3.08
N ARG A 73 7.71 -3.72 4.12
CA ARG A 73 8.01 -2.96 5.35
C ARG A 73 8.93 -1.78 5.08
N ALA A 74 9.99 -1.98 4.30
CA ALA A 74 10.90 -0.90 3.93
C ALA A 74 10.19 0.17 3.09
N HIS A 75 9.37 -0.24 2.12
CA HIS A 75 8.56 0.68 1.32
C HIS A 75 7.62 1.50 2.21
N HIS A 76 6.85 0.84 3.07
CA HIS A 76 5.91 1.50 3.97
C HIS A 76 6.61 2.49 4.90
N SER A 77 7.75 2.10 5.49
CA SER A 77 8.52 2.97 6.39
C SER A 77 9.00 4.25 5.71
N VAL A 78 9.41 4.18 4.44
CA VAL A 78 9.78 5.39 3.67
C VAL A 78 8.56 6.26 3.41
N VAL A 79 7.43 5.67 2.98
CA VAL A 79 6.19 6.41 2.74
C VAL A 79 5.70 7.10 4.00
N GLU A 80 5.73 6.42 5.15
CA GLU A 80 5.36 6.98 6.46
C GLU A 80 6.28 8.14 6.86
N ALA A 81 7.59 8.00 6.67
CA ALA A 81 8.56 9.05 6.96
C ALA A 81 8.35 10.31 6.10
N VAL A 82 7.89 10.15 4.86
CA VAL A 82 7.53 11.25 3.95
C VAL A 82 6.20 11.88 4.36
N PHE A 83 5.18 11.05 4.61
CA PHE A 83 3.84 11.48 5.03
C PHE A 83 3.87 12.32 6.31
N ALA A 84 4.74 11.98 7.26
CA ALA A 84 4.92 12.74 8.50
C ALA A 84 5.39 14.20 8.28
N ARG A 85 5.78 14.56 7.04
CA ARG A 85 6.38 15.86 6.70
C ARG A 85 5.59 16.61 5.64
N THR A 86 4.94 15.91 4.72
CA THR A 86 4.25 16.53 3.60
C THR A 86 3.12 15.64 3.06
N THR A 87 2.28 16.23 2.22
CA THR A 87 1.27 15.49 1.46
C THR A 87 1.97 14.60 0.43
N VAL A 88 1.53 13.34 0.36
CA VAL A 88 2.18 12.30 -0.43
C VAL A 88 1.17 11.53 -1.27
N LEU A 89 1.58 11.13 -2.46
CA LEU A 89 0.88 10.12 -3.27
C LEU A 89 1.73 8.84 -3.24
N PRO A 90 1.37 7.83 -2.42
CA PRO A 90 2.10 6.58 -2.38
C PRO A 90 2.06 5.88 -3.74
N LEU A 91 3.22 5.45 -4.22
CA LEU A 91 3.31 4.61 -5.42
C LEU A 91 3.05 3.15 -5.04
N ARG A 92 2.64 2.34 -6.03
CA ARG A 92 2.48 0.90 -5.79
C ARG A 92 3.82 0.28 -5.42
N LEU A 93 3.78 -0.75 -4.58
CA LEU A 93 4.94 -1.56 -4.25
C LEU A 93 5.65 -2.03 -5.53
N ALA A 94 6.97 -1.99 -5.53
CA ALA A 94 7.81 -2.37 -6.67
C ALA A 94 7.60 -1.52 -7.94
N THR A 95 7.26 -0.22 -7.77
CA THR A 95 7.33 0.74 -8.88
C THR A 95 8.80 1.03 -9.22
N LEU A 96 9.30 0.42 -10.30
CA LEU A 96 10.69 0.50 -10.74
C LEU A 96 10.83 1.26 -12.06
N HIS A 97 11.85 2.10 -12.13
CA HIS A 97 12.28 2.81 -13.33
C HIS A 97 13.71 2.41 -13.67
N LEU A 98 14.04 2.36 -14.97
CA LEU A 98 15.39 2.02 -15.42
C LEU A 98 16.45 2.96 -14.83
N ASP A 99 16.13 4.25 -14.73
CA ASP A 99 17.00 5.28 -14.20
C ASP A 99 16.18 6.51 -13.76
N ASP A 100 16.86 7.51 -13.20
CA ASP A 100 16.25 8.78 -12.78
C ASP A 100 15.67 9.58 -13.95
N ASN A 101 16.17 9.42 -15.18
CA ASN A 101 15.62 10.12 -16.33
C ASN A 101 14.21 9.59 -16.64
N ARG A 102 14.00 8.28 -16.52
CA ARG A 102 12.66 7.68 -16.62
C ARG A 102 11.71 8.11 -15.51
N VAL A 103 12.25 8.45 -14.34
CA VAL A 103 11.46 9.05 -13.25
C VAL A 103 11.05 10.48 -13.62
N ARG A 104 11.99 11.32 -14.09
CA ARG A 104 11.69 12.68 -14.56
C ARG A 104 10.70 12.71 -15.71
N ASP A 105 10.90 11.86 -16.72
CA ASP A 105 9.99 11.67 -17.84
C ASP A 105 8.54 11.34 -17.37
N MET A 106 8.41 10.56 -16.29
CA MET A 106 7.11 10.18 -15.73
C MET A 106 6.45 11.35 -15.00
N LEU A 107 7.23 12.13 -14.24
CA LEU A 107 6.75 13.38 -13.64
C LEU A 107 6.31 14.39 -14.70
N ASP A 108 7.12 14.62 -15.74
CA ASP A 108 6.81 15.58 -16.80
C ASP A 108 5.50 15.25 -17.51
N ARG A 109 5.27 13.97 -17.84
CA ARG A 109 4.03 13.53 -18.52
C ARG A 109 2.78 13.64 -17.66
N ARG A 110 2.90 13.63 -16.33
CA ARG A 110 1.78 13.51 -15.38
C ARG A 110 1.76 14.65 -14.36
N ALA A 111 2.47 15.75 -14.64
CA ALA A 111 2.67 16.83 -13.69
C ALA A 111 1.34 17.42 -13.20
N ASP A 112 0.44 17.74 -14.13
CA ASP A 112 -0.87 18.32 -13.81
C ASP A 112 -1.74 17.35 -12.98
N GLU A 113 -1.71 16.05 -13.31
CA GLU A 113 -2.45 15.02 -12.59
C GLU A 113 -1.97 14.91 -11.13
N PHE A 114 -0.65 14.81 -10.92
CA PHE A 114 -0.09 14.70 -9.58
C PHE A 114 -0.26 15.98 -8.77
N ALA A 115 -0.08 17.15 -9.37
CA ALA A 115 -0.28 18.42 -8.71
C ALA A 115 -1.73 18.55 -8.21
N LEU A 116 -2.71 18.22 -9.07
CA LEU A 116 -4.13 18.23 -8.72
C LEU A 116 -4.44 17.30 -7.54
N LEU A 117 -3.93 16.06 -7.56
CA LEU A 117 -4.16 15.10 -6.49
C LEU A 117 -3.50 15.54 -5.17
N LEU A 118 -2.28 16.07 -5.23
CA LEU A 118 -1.60 16.61 -4.05
C LEU A 118 -2.37 17.80 -3.46
N ASP A 119 -2.94 18.67 -4.29
CA ASP A 119 -3.74 19.81 -3.83
C ASP A 119 -5.05 19.37 -3.18
N GLN A 120 -5.71 18.35 -3.74
CA GLN A 120 -6.93 17.78 -3.15
C GLN A 120 -6.68 17.14 -1.79
N LEU A 121 -5.51 16.50 -1.59
CA LEU A 121 -5.17 15.79 -0.37
C LEU A 121 -4.44 16.67 0.66
N ALA A 122 -4.08 17.90 0.31
CA ALA A 122 -3.41 18.81 1.22
C ALA A 122 -4.23 19.01 2.50
N GLY A 123 -3.58 18.84 3.66
CA GLY A 123 -4.23 18.98 4.97
C GLY A 123 -5.21 17.85 5.34
N HIS A 124 -5.29 16.78 4.53
CA HIS A 124 -6.11 15.61 4.82
C HIS A 124 -5.27 14.43 5.30
N VAL A 125 -5.93 13.49 6.00
CA VAL A 125 -5.33 12.25 6.48
C VAL A 125 -6.26 11.08 6.14
N GLU A 126 -5.69 9.94 5.78
CA GLU A 126 -6.44 8.72 5.48
C GLU A 126 -6.69 7.90 6.75
N TRP A 127 -7.92 7.41 6.94
CA TRP A 127 -8.29 6.53 8.03
C TRP A 127 -8.96 5.26 7.50
N GLY A 128 -8.45 4.10 7.92
CA GLY A 128 -9.13 2.82 7.75
C GLY A 128 -9.82 2.39 9.04
N VAL A 129 -11.15 2.25 9.02
CA VAL A 129 -11.93 1.76 10.17
C VAL A 129 -12.45 0.36 9.88
N LYS A 130 -12.14 -0.60 10.76
CA LYS A 130 -12.69 -1.96 10.71
C LYS A 130 -13.55 -2.21 11.94
N VAL A 131 -14.81 -2.60 11.73
CA VAL A 131 -15.76 -2.91 12.80
C VAL A 131 -16.08 -4.40 12.75
N TYR A 132 -15.91 -5.08 13.88
CA TYR A 132 -16.24 -6.49 14.05
C TYR A 132 -17.45 -6.60 14.97
N ALA A 133 -18.49 -7.30 14.53
CA ALA A 133 -19.65 -7.62 15.34
C ALA A 133 -19.69 -9.12 15.63
N LEU A 134 -19.89 -9.49 16.89
CA LEU A 134 -20.19 -10.88 17.24
C LEU A 134 -21.63 -11.18 16.86
N PRO A 135 -21.94 -12.41 16.40
CA PRO A 135 -23.32 -12.82 16.23
C PRO A 135 -24.05 -12.71 17.58
N PRO A 136 -25.34 -12.31 17.57
CA PRO A 136 -26.11 -12.22 18.81
C PRO A 136 -26.09 -13.56 19.53
N ALA A 137 -25.97 -13.51 20.86
CA ALA A 137 -26.07 -14.72 21.68
C ALA A 137 -27.39 -15.43 21.34
N PRO A 138 -27.40 -16.77 21.20
CA PRO A 138 -28.65 -17.48 20.98
C PRO A 138 -29.62 -17.11 22.10
N GLY A 139 -30.81 -16.64 21.71
CA GLY A 139 -31.87 -16.35 22.66
C GLY A 139 -32.21 -17.59 23.48
N PRO A 140 -32.81 -17.42 24.68
CA PRO A 140 -33.25 -18.56 25.47
C PRO A 140 -34.11 -19.50 24.60
N PRO A 141 -33.98 -20.82 24.75
CA PRO A 141 -34.76 -21.77 23.96
C PRO A 141 -36.24 -21.43 24.10
N ALA A 142 -36.93 -21.34 22.95
CA ALA A 142 -38.38 -21.18 22.95
C ALA A 142 -39.00 -22.28 23.83
N PRO A 143 -39.97 -21.95 24.70
CA PRO A 143 -40.63 -22.97 25.50
C PRO A 143 -41.14 -24.07 24.58
N ALA A 144 -40.82 -25.32 24.89
CA ALA A 144 -41.25 -26.47 24.13
C ALA A 144 -42.77 -26.38 23.95
N ALA A 145 -43.22 -26.28 22.69
CA ALA A 145 -44.63 -26.41 22.39
C ALA A 145 -45.04 -27.81 22.86
N VAL A 146 -45.86 -27.86 23.91
CA VAL A 146 -46.47 -29.10 24.38
C VAL A 146 -47.40 -29.54 23.25
N SER A 147 -46.94 -30.51 22.47
CA SER A 147 -47.78 -31.13 21.45
C SER A 147 -48.86 -31.92 22.20
N ALA A 148 -50.05 -31.33 22.30
CA ALA A 148 -51.22 -32.02 22.81
C ALA A 148 -51.51 -33.18 21.85
N ALA A 149 -51.38 -34.40 22.37
CA ALA A 149 -51.81 -35.60 21.66
C ALA A 149 -53.32 -35.49 21.37
N THR A 150 -53.67 -35.13 20.14
CA THR A 150 -55.04 -35.31 19.65
C THR A 150 -55.28 -36.78 19.41
N GLY A 151 -56.17 -37.34 20.23
CA GLY A 151 -56.58 -38.72 20.21
C GLY A 151 -57.19 -39.19 18.88
N ALA A 152 -57.03 -40.50 18.69
CA ALA A 152 -57.70 -41.42 17.79
C ALA A 152 -58.83 -40.89 16.87
N SER A 153 -58.66 -41.11 15.56
CA SER A 153 -59.77 -41.30 14.63
C SER A 153 -59.96 -42.80 14.40
N PRO A 154 -61.14 -43.39 14.68
CA PRO A 154 -61.46 -44.74 14.26
C PRO A 154 -61.91 -44.72 12.79
N GLY A 155 -61.51 -45.73 12.01
CA GLY A 155 -62.15 -46.05 10.73
C GLY A 155 -61.19 -46.37 9.58
N ARG A 156 -60.78 -47.64 9.48
CA ARG A 156 -60.73 -48.41 8.22
C ARG A 156 -60.48 -49.89 8.55
N ASP A 157 -61.58 -50.61 8.73
CA ASP A 157 -61.66 -52.04 8.50
C ASP A 157 -61.46 -52.28 7.00
N TYR A 158 -60.48 -53.10 6.63
CA TYR A 158 -60.58 -54.41 5.96
C TYR A 158 -59.21 -55.08 5.98
#